data_AF-A0A177FIV0-F1
#
_entry.id   AF-A0A177FIV0-F1
#
_cell.length_a   1.000
_cell.length_b   1.000
_cell.length_c   1.000
_cell.angle_alpha   90.00
_cell.angle_beta   90.00
_cell.angle_gamma   90.00
#
_symmetry.space_group_name_H-M   'P 1'
#
loop_
_entity.id
_entity.type
_entity.pdbx_description
1 polymer ?
#
loop_
_entity_poly.entity_id
_entity_poly.type
_entity_poly.pdbx_seq_one_letter_code
_entity_poly.pdbx_strand_id
1 'polypeptide(L)'
;MSLTPLPHPRRIVTGHDDQGKAIFLADSRIPLEVTKLGASLGVLWETKKVPADNSGKDDPATSRTTDLANKSGVVLRVVDIEPGTTQAKMLFHRTESLDFGILFDGQVSW
;
A
#
# COMPACT_ATOMS: atom_id res chain seq x y z
N MET A 1 0.08 -26.44 -8.18
CA MET A 1 -0.75 -25.61 -7.29
C MET A 1 -1.48 -24.60 -8.16
N SER A 2 -2.81 -24.49 -8.02
CA SER A 2 -3.63 -23.58 -8.82
C SER A 2 -3.25 -22.14 -8.52
N LEU A 3 -2.70 -21.43 -9.50
CA LEU A 3 -2.27 -20.02 -9.42
C LEU A 3 -3.47 -19.08 -9.59
N THR A 4 -4.47 -19.19 -8.72
CA THR A 4 -5.52 -18.17 -8.70
C THR A 4 -4.91 -16.90 -8.12
N PRO A 5 -4.93 -15.75 -8.83
CA PRO A 5 -4.43 -14.50 -8.28
C PRO A 5 -5.12 -14.18 -6.96
N LEU A 6 -4.37 -13.66 -5.99
CA LEU A 6 -4.96 -13.18 -4.75
C LEU A 6 -5.96 -12.06 -5.05
N PRO A 7 -7.07 -11.98 -4.29
CA PRO A 7 -8.06 -10.95 -4.52
C PRO A 7 -7.47 -9.56 -4.23
N HIS A 8 -7.78 -8.58 -5.08
CA HIS A 8 -7.43 -7.18 -4.82
C HIS A 8 -7.92 -6.73 -3.43
N PRO A 9 -7.08 -6.05 -2.64
CA PRO A 9 -7.43 -5.65 -1.28
C PRO A 9 -8.62 -4.68 -1.28
N ARG A 10 -9.56 -4.89 -0.36
CA ARG A 10 -10.64 -3.93 -0.10
C ARG A 10 -10.11 -2.80 0.77
N ARG A 11 -10.24 -1.57 0.31
CA ARG A 11 -9.91 -0.34 1.04
C ARG A 11 -11.18 0.39 1.41
N ILE A 12 -11.34 0.63 2.70
CA ILE A 12 -12.40 1.46 3.26
C ILE A 12 -11.74 2.70 3.86
N VAL A 13 -12.17 3.88 3.42
CA VAL A 13 -11.65 5.17 3.89
C VAL A 13 -12.75 5.85 4.69
N THR A 14 -12.42 6.33 5.89
CA THR A 14 -13.32 7.07 6.76
C THR A 14 -12.94 8.54 6.82
N GLY A 15 -13.88 9.37 7.26
CA GLY A 15 -13.67 10.79 7.49
C GLY A 15 -14.81 11.37 8.30
N HIS A 16 -14.98 12.69 8.24
CA HIS A 16 -16.07 13.39 8.89
C HIS A 16 -16.90 14.17 7.86
N ASP A 17 -18.22 14.27 8.08
CA ASP A 17 -19.07 15.21 7.34
C ASP A 17 -18.91 16.65 7.86
N ASP A 18 -19.67 17.60 7.30
CA ASP A 18 -19.60 19.02 7.67
C ASP A 18 -20.13 19.30 9.09
N GLN A 19 -20.75 18.31 9.75
CA GLN A 19 -21.21 18.39 11.14
C GLN A 19 -20.25 17.67 12.10
N GLY A 20 -19.12 17.14 11.60
CA GLY A 20 -18.15 16.42 12.41
C GLY A 20 -18.55 14.97 12.72
N LYS A 21 -19.54 14.41 12.03
CA LYS A 21 -19.94 13.00 12.23
C LYS A 21 -19.07 12.08 11.39
N ALA A 22 -18.64 10.95 11.97
CA ALA A 22 -17.88 9.93 11.27
C ALA A 22 -18.68 9.28 10.12
N ILE A 23 -18.07 9.20 8.94
CA ILE A 23 -18.66 8.64 7.71
C ILE A 23 -17.65 7.80 6.92
N PHE A 24 -18.14 7.02 5.95
CA PHE A 24 -17.31 6.40 4.91
C PHE A 24 -17.16 7.36 3.74
N LEU A 25 -15.92 7.66 3.36
CA LEU A 25 -15.57 8.46 2.18
C LEU A 25 -15.41 7.59 0.93
N ALA A 26 -14.90 6.38 1.08
CA ALA A 26 -14.74 5.42 -0.02
C ALA A 26 -14.79 3.98 0.47
N ASP A 27 -15.28 3.08 -0.37
CA ASP A 27 -15.24 1.63 -0.18
C ASP A 27 -15.06 0.99 -1.56
N SER A 28 -13.86 0.47 -1.83
CA SER A 28 -13.53 -0.10 -3.13
C SER A 28 -12.43 -1.15 -3.01
N ARG A 29 -12.27 -1.97 -4.04
CA ARG A 29 -11.08 -2.81 -4.17
C ARG A 29 -10.00 -2.04 -4.92
N ILE A 30 -8.77 -2.08 -4.43
CA ILE A 30 -7.62 -1.41 -5.04
C ILE A 30 -6.89 -2.40 -5.93
N PRO A 31 -6.91 -2.23 -7.26
CA PRO A 31 -6.17 -3.10 -8.16
C PRO A 31 -4.68 -3.07 -7.84
N LEU A 32 -4.06 -4.25 -7.82
CA LEU A 32 -2.61 -4.36 -7.75
C LEU A 32 -2.04 -4.31 -9.17
N GLU A 33 -1.03 -3.48 -9.37
CA GLU A 33 -0.31 -3.36 -10.63
C GLU A 33 0.72 -4.47 -10.74
N VAL A 34 0.63 -5.28 -11.80
CA VAL A 34 1.59 -6.35 -12.10
C VAL A 34 2.91 -5.75 -12.56
N THR A 35 4.00 -6.09 -11.90
CA THR A 35 5.34 -5.62 -12.27
C THR A 35 6.11 -6.68 -13.05
N LYS A 36 7.16 -6.25 -13.77
CA LYS A 36 8.12 -7.16 -14.41
C LYS A 36 9.06 -7.85 -13.41
N LEU A 37 8.94 -7.54 -12.12
CA LEU A 37 9.84 -8.01 -11.05
C LEU A 37 9.34 -9.30 -10.37
N GLY A 38 8.23 -9.89 -10.84
CA GLY A 38 7.60 -11.04 -10.18
C GLY A 38 6.84 -10.67 -8.92
N ALA A 39 6.33 -9.45 -8.87
CA ALA A 39 5.46 -8.98 -7.79
C ALA A 39 4.35 -8.11 -8.35
N SER A 40 3.22 -8.08 -7.67
CA SER A 40 2.15 -7.10 -7.92
C SER A 40 2.03 -6.18 -6.71
N LEU A 41 1.83 -4.87 -6.93
CA LEU A 41 1.81 -3.90 -5.83
C LEU A 41 0.68 -2.88 -5.97
N GLY A 42 0.21 -2.38 -4.83
CA GLY A 42 -0.80 -1.34 -4.77
C GLY A 42 -0.63 -0.49 -3.53
N VAL A 43 -0.60 0.83 -3.70
CA VAL A 43 -0.58 1.78 -2.57
C VAL A 43 -2.01 1.99 -2.09
N LEU A 44 -2.25 1.66 -0.83
CA LEU A 44 -3.55 1.81 -0.20
C LEU A 44 -3.74 3.21 0.39
N TRP A 45 -2.69 3.77 0.98
CA TRP A 45 -2.73 5.09 1.62
C TRP A 45 -1.34 5.72 1.70
N GLU A 46 -1.30 7.04 1.81
CA GLU A 46 -0.08 7.79 2.07
C GLU A 46 -0.36 9.00 2.96
N THR A 47 0.53 9.30 3.91
CA THR A 47 0.52 10.60 4.60
C THR A 47 1.60 11.49 4.03
N LYS A 48 1.41 12.82 4.08
CA LYS A 48 2.42 13.79 3.60
C LYS A 48 3.33 14.32 4.71
N LYS A 49 2.97 14.06 5.97
CA LYS A 49 3.72 14.42 7.17
C LYS A 49 3.48 13.40 8.28
N VAL A 50 4.36 13.41 9.27
CA VAL A 50 4.17 12.76 10.58
C VAL A 50 4.37 13.82 11.67
N PRO A 51 3.40 14.05 12.58
CA PRO A 51 2.09 13.40 12.67
C PRO A 51 1.17 13.68 11.47
N ALA A 52 0.26 12.74 11.17
CA ALA A 52 -0.67 12.84 10.04
C ALA A 52 -1.74 13.94 10.25
N ASP A 53 -2.32 14.42 9.15
CA ASP A 53 -3.44 15.38 9.15
C ASP A 53 -4.71 14.70 8.67
N ASN A 54 -5.73 14.67 9.53
CA ASN A 54 -7.03 14.06 9.23
C ASN A 54 -8.16 15.11 9.12
N SER A 55 -7.82 16.40 8.98
CA SER A 55 -8.81 17.47 8.86
C SER A 55 -9.46 17.57 7.47
N GLY A 56 -8.78 17.03 6.44
CA GLY A 56 -9.26 17.03 5.06
C GLY A 56 -10.12 15.81 4.70
N LYS A 57 -10.72 15.87 3.51
CA LYS A 57 -11.48 14.76 2.90
C LYS A 57 -10.79 14.19 1.65
N ASP A 58 -9.65 14.77 1.26
CA ASP A 58 -8.91 14.34 0.07
C ASP A 58 -8.30 12.95 0.28
N ASP A 59 -8.34 12.13 -0.77
CA ASP A 59 -7.68 10.83 -0.76
C ASP A 59 -6.21 10.99 -1.23
N PRO A 60 -5.23 10.91 -0.32
CA PRO A 60 -3.82 11.15 -0.64
C PRO A 60 -3.23 10.05 -1.53
N ALA A 61 -3.89 8.89 -1.68
CA ALA A 61 -3.44 7.85 -2.58
C ALA A 61 -3.63 8.23 -4.07
N THR A 62 -4.51 9.19 -4.35
CA THR A 62 -4.73 9.71 -5.72
C THR A 62 -3.59 10.61 -6.21
N SER A 63 -2.81 11.18 -5.28
CA SER A 63 -1.65 12.04 -5.54
C SER A 63 -0.44 11.59 -4.71
N ARG A 64 -0.10 10.30 -4.82
CA ARG A 64 0.96 9.64 -4.06
C ARG A 64 2.38 9.95 -4.55
N THR A 65 3.37 9.73 -3.71
CA THR A 65 4.79 9.80 -4.11
C THR A 65 5.11 8.73 -5.15
N THR A 66 6.03 9.06 -6.06
CA THR A 66 6.59 8.12 -7.05
C THR A 66 7.83 7.38 -6.51
N ASP A 67 8.40 7.85 -5.40
CA ASP A 67 9.59 7.27 -4.79
C ASP A 67 9.25 5.99 -3.99
N LEU A 68 10.27 5.15 -3.77
CA LEU A 68 10.13 3.92 -2.99
C LEU A 68 9.71 4.18 -1.53
N ALA A 69 10.08 5.33 -0.96
CA ALA A 69 9.68 5.75 0.38
C ALA A 69 9.27 7.23 0.36
N ASN A 70 8.35 7.61 1.27
CA ASN A 70 8.01 9.01 1.49
C ASN A 70 8.97 9.59 2.54
N LYS A 71 9.63 10.70 2.22
CA LYS A 71 10.61 11.36 3.09
C LYS A 71 10.02 12.06 4.31
N SER A 72 8.72 12.34 4.30
CA SER A 72 8.05 13.14 5.33
C SER A 72 6.86 12.43 5.97
N GLY A 73 6.39 11.33 5.37
CA GLY A 73 5.17 10.64 5.75
C GLY A 73 5.29 9.12 5.73
N VAL A 74 4.14 8.46 5.79
CA VAL A 74 4.03 7.00 5.79
C VAL A 74 3.36 6.53 4.50
N VAL A 75 3.88 5.47 3.89
CA VAL A 75 3.25 4.79 2.75
C VAL A 75 2.73 3.43 3.22
N LEU A 76 1.44 3.18 3.05
CA LEU A 76 0.83 1.86 3.23
C LEU A 76 0.62 1.22 1.85
N ARG A 77 1.25 0.08 1.62
CA ARG A 77 1.12 -0.66 0.35
C ARG A 77 0.97 -2.16 0.61
N VAL A 78 0.33 -2.84 -0.33
CA VAL A 78 0.28 -4.30 -0.40
C VAL A 78 1.19 -4.76 -1.52
N VAL A 79 1.89 -5.87 -1.29
CA VAL A 79 2.78 -6.51 -2.26
C VAL A 79 2.47 -7.99 -2.27
N ASP A 80 2.07 -8.49 -3.43
CA ASP A 80 1.95 -9.92 -3.71
C ASP A 80 3.22 -10.36 -4.42
N ILE A 81 3.97 -11.27 -3.80
CA ILE A 81 5.23 -11.80 -4.35
C ILE A 81 4.93 -13.14 -5.03
N GLU A 82 5.27 -13.27 -6.31
CA GLU A 82 5.07 -14.52 -7.05
C GLU A 82 6.01 -15.62 -6.53
N PRO A 83 5.55 -16.89 -6.46
CA PRO A 83 6.39 -18.01 -6.09
C PRO A 83 7.66 -18.10 -6.95
N GLY A 84 8.81 -18.33 -6.31
CA GLY A 84 10.11 -18.45 -6.99
C GLY A 84 10.75 -17.12 -7.40
N THR A 85 10.16 -15.99 -7.02
CA THR A 85 10.79 -14.67 -7.18
C THR A 85 12.05 -14.58 -6.33
N THR A 86 13.17 -14.19 -6.95
CA THR A 86 14.47 -14.08 -6.29
C THR A 86 14.76 -12.65 -5.85
N GLN A 87 15.63 -12.49 -4.86
CA GLN A 87 16.06 -11.18 -4.36
C GLN A 87 16.70 -10.31 -5.46
N ALA A 88 17.45 -10.92 -6.38
CA ALA A 88 18.02 -10.23 -7.54
C ALA A 88 16.94 -9.65 -8.47
N LYS A 89 15.81 -10.34 -8.61
CA LYS A 89 14.67 -9.90 -9.42
C LYS A 89 13.91 -8.75 -8.76
N MET A 90 13.87 -8.69 -7.43
CA MET A 90 13.20 -7.61 -6.67
C MET A 90 14.07 -6.37 -6.43
N LEU A 91 15.20 -6.21 -7.14
CA LEU A 91 16.09 -5.04 -7.07
C LEU A 91 16.49 -4.71 -5.62
N PHE A 92 17.33 -5.54 -5.01
CA PHE A 92 17.81 -5.33 -3.64
C PHE A 92 18.24 -3.87 -3.40
N HIS A 93 17.59 -3.18 -2.45
CA HIS A 93 17.74 -1.75 -2.22
C HIS A 93 17.64 -1.40 -0.74
N ARG A 94 17.96 -0.15 -0.42
CA ARG A 94 17.78 0.46 0.90
C ARG A 94 16.99 1.75 0.78
N THR A 95 16.08 1.97 1.70
CA THR A 95 15.36 3.24 1.90
C THR A 95 15.77 3.87 3.23
N GLU A 96 15.66 5.20 3.32
CA GLU A 96 15.72 5.91 4.60
C GLU A 96 14.34 5.87 5.27
N SER A 97 13.90 4.66 5.65
CA SER A 97 12.61 4.42 6.30
C SER A 97 12.71 3.30 7.34
N LEU A 98 11.74 3.27 8.25
CA LEU A 98 11.44 2.11 9.08
C LEU A 98 10.15 1.47 8.54
N ASP A 99 10.24 0.21 8.13
CA ASP A 99 9.12 -0.49 7.54
C ASP A 99 8.55 -1.53 8.51
N PHE A 100 7.22 -1.60 8.58
CA PHE A 100 6.50 -2.63 9.32
C PHE A 100 5.91 -3.62 8.31
N GLY A 101 6.51 -4.80 8.22
CA GLY A 101 6.01 -5.88 7.37
C GLY A 101 4.96 -6.71 8.10
N ILE A 102 3.80 -6.91 7.47
CA ILE A 102 2.73 -7.79 7.98
C ILE A 102 2.45 -8.83 6.90
N LEU A 103 2.69 -10.09 7.22
CA LEU A 103 2.40 -11.22 6.33
C LEU A 103 0.93 -11.61 6.48
N PHE A 104 0.16 -11.49 5.40
CA PHE A 104 -1.26 -11.84 5.38
C PHE A 104 -1.51 -13.31 5.02
N ASP A 105 -0.77 -13.83 4.04
CA ASP A 105 -0.90 -15.20 3.55
C ASP A 105 0.45 -15.72 3.03
N GLY A 106 0.67 -17.04 3.13
CA GLY A 106 1.89 -17.71 2.66
C GLY A 106 3.10 -17.57 3.59
N GLN A 107 4.29 -17.49 2.98
CA GLN A 107 5.58 -17.37 3.65
C GLN A 107 6.55 -16.58 2.77
N VAL A 108 7.37 -15.74 3.39
CA VAL A 108 8.53 -15.10 2.75
C VAL A 108 9.77 -15.49 3.53
N SER A 109 10.83 -15.88 2.83
CA SER A 109 12.14 -16.19 3.40
C SER A 109 13.21 -15.33 2.75
N TRP A 110 14.32 -15.15 3.47
CA TRP A 110 15.55 -14.56 2.95
C TRP A 110 16.27 -15.50 1.98
#